data_AF-A0A1H3F1G5-F1
#
_entry.id   AF-A0A1H3F1G5-F1
#
_cell.length_a   1.000
_cell.length_b   1.000
_cell.length_c   1.000
_cell.angle_alpha   90.00
_cell.angle_beta   90.00
_cell.angle_gamma   90.00
#
_symmetry.space_group_name_H-M   'P 1'
#
loop_
_entity.id
_entity.type
_entity.pdbx_description
1 polymer ?
#
loop_
_entity_poly.entity_id
_entity_poly.type
_entity_poly.pdbx_seq_one_letter_code
_entity_poly.pdbx_strand_id
1 'polypeptide(L)'
;MSGGRQYVCGADGLPTGALTDRRPGPWDECSTAFDAPPGLRWPGALELVVDFSAEHWVLFDERAGELRLEPQRGPPAAPAIGAAVVVPAGARLSLRCTWRWRQLRGGPSG
;
A
#
# COMPACT_ATOMS: atom_id res chain seq x y z
N MET A 1 -10.24 -6.37 -0.12
CA MET A 1 -9.81 -5.14 -0.82
C MET A 1 -10.28 -5.30 -2.26
N SER A 2 -11.19 -4.44 -2.73
CA SER A 2 -11.52 -4.31 -4.16
C SER A 2 -10.93 -3.00 -4.69
N GLY A 3 -10.67 -2.95 -5.99
CA GLY A 3 -10.09 -1.77 -6.65
C GLY A 3 -8.57 -1.67 -6.55
N GLY A 4 -8.03 -0.63 -7.19
CA GLY A 4 -6.59 -0.38 -7.35
C GLY A 4 -5.94 -1.15 -8.50
N ARG A 5 -5.02 -0.49 -9.21
CA ARG A 5 -4.13 -1.12 -10.20
C ARG A 5 -2.73 -1.26 -9.60
N GLN A 6 -1.97 -2.26 -10.03
CA GLN A 6 -0.59 -2.45 -9.60
C GLN A 6 0.39 -2.07 -10.72
N TYR A 7 1.56 -1.57 -10.36
CA TYR A 7 2.63 -1.33 -11.32
C TYR A 7 3.24 -2.65 -11.77
N VAL A 8 3.49 -2.77 -13.08
CA VAL A 8 4.27 -3.87 -13.63
C VAL A 8 5.73 -3.58 -13.32
N CYS A 9 6.39 -4.47 -12.57
CA CYS A 9 7.81 -4.37 -12.27
C CYS A 9 8.69 -5.16 -13.26
N GLY A 10 9.90 -4.65 -13.50
CA GLY A 10 10.96 -5.36 -14.21
C GLY A 10 11.63 -6.42 -13.35
N ALA A 11 12.61 -7.13 -13.93
CA ALA A 11 13.39 -8.15 -13.21
C ALA A 11 14.25 -7.58 -12.06
N ASP A 12 14.45 -6.26 -12.03
CA ASP A 12 15.12 -5.51 -10.97
C ASP A 12 14.17 -5.11 -9.83
N GLY A 13 12.88 -5.49 -9.91
CA GLY A 13 11.85 -5.12 -8.95
C GLY A 13 11.37 -3.66 -9.10
N LEU A 14 11.86 -2.91 -10.09
CA LEU A 14 11.46 -1.52 -10.28
C LEU A 14 10.23 -1.40 -11.19
N PRO A 15 9.30 -0.49 -10.88
CA PRO A 15 8.16 -0.16 -11.73
C PRO A 15 8.57 0.27 -13.14
N THR A 16 7.91 -0.28 -14.15
CA THR A 16 8.08 0.09 -15.57
C THR A 16 7.23 1.31 -15.98
N GLY A 17 6.31 1.75 -15.11
CA GLY A 17 5.30 2.76 -15.40
C GLY A 17 4.00 2.20 -15.99
N ALA A 18 4.02 0.98 -16.53
CA ALA A 18 2.80 0.27 -16.91
C ALA A 18 2.01 -0.17 -15.67
N LEU A 19 0.69 -0.17 -15.80
CA LEU A 19 -0.24 -0.58 -14.76
C LEU A 19 -1.08 -1.77 -15.26
N THR A 20 -1.38 -2.69 -14.35
CA THR A 20 -2.20 -3.88 -14.62
C THR A 20 -3.19 -4.09 -13.48
N ASP A 21 -4.18 -4.96 -13.70
CA ASP A 21 -5.08 -5.38 -12.63
C ASP A 21 -4.27 -6.10 -11.54
N ARG A 22 -4.71 -5.94 -10.29
CA ARG A 22 -4.02 -6.52 -9.15
C ARG A 22 -4.05 -8.05 -9.24
N ARG A 23 -2.89 -8.67 -9.02
CA ARG A 23 -2.74 -10.13 -9.04
C ARG A 23 -3.03 -10.71 -7.66
N PRO A 24 -3.39 -12.00 -7.57
CA PRO A 24 -3.33 -12.74 -6.31
C PRO A 24 -1.92 -12.66 -5.72
N GLY A 25 -1.80 -12.66 -4.39
CA GLY A 25 -0.52 -12.60 -3.70
C GLY A 25 0.39 -13.83 -3.94
N PRO A 26 1.65 -13.80 -3.46
CA PRO A 26 2.19 -12.75 -2.61
C PRO A 26 2.43 -11.43 -3.37
N TRP A 27 2.50 -10.33 -2.64
CA TRP A 27 2.62 -8.96 -3.13
C TRP A 27 3.95 -8.35 -2.68
N ASP A 28 4.57 -7.57 -3.58
CA ASP A 28 5.62 -6.59 -3.28
C ASP A 28 5.55 -5.36 -4.21
N GLU A 29 4.61 -5.36 -5.15
CA GLU A 29 4.48 -4.29 -6.12
C GLU A 29 3.68 -3.10 -5.56
N CYS A 30 4.12 -1.89 -5.93
CA CYS A 30 3.34 -0.70 -5.65
C CYS A 30 2.00 -0.76 -6.39
N SER A 31 0.94 -0.34 -5.71
CA SER A 31 -0.42 -0.22 -6.23
C SER A 31 -0.92 1.21 -6.09
N THR A 32 -1.86 1.60 -6.96
CA THR A 32 -2.64 2.85 -6.86
C THR A 32 -3.77 2.69 -5.84
N ALA A 33 -4.55 3.76 -5.64
CA ALA A 33 -5.56 3.82 -4.59
C ALA A 33 -6.57 2.68 -4.69
N PHE A 34 -6.89 2.10 -3.55
CA PHE A 34 -7.98 1.15 -3.38
C PHE A 34 -9.32 1.88 -3.25
N ASP A 35 -10.43 1.18 -3.47
CA ASP A 35 -11.77 1.76 -3.31
C ASP A 35 -12.08 2.17 -1.85
N ALA A 36 -11.32 1.62 -0.90
CA ALA A 36 -11.42 1.92 0.52
C ALA A 36 -10.03 1.81 1.19
N PRO A 37 -9.79 2.52 2.32
CA PRO A 37 -8.52 2.41 3.05
C PRO A 37 -8.15 0.94 3.33
N PRO A 38 -6.89 0.53 3.03
CA PRO A 38 -6.47 -0.84 3.28
C PRO A 38 -6.51 -1.16 4.77
N GLY A 39 -6.91 -2.40 5.07
CA GLY A 39 -6.98 -2.90 6.42
C GLY A 39 -6.29 -4.26 6.57
N LEU A 40 -5.63 -4.44 7.71
CA LEU A 40 -5.03 -5.69 8.14
C LEU A 40 -5.89 -6.28 9.25
N ARG A 41 -6.13 -7.60 9.19
CA ARG A 41 -6.96 -8.28 10.18
C ARG A 41 -6.27 -9.53 10.67
N TRP A 42 -6.04 -9.59 11.98
CA TRP A 42 -5.64 -10.79 12.71
C TRP A 42 -6.89 -11.36 13.38
N PRO A 43 -7.46 -12.46 12.85
CA PRO A 43 -8.72 -13.02 13.35
C PRO A 43 -8.69 -13.24 14.87
N GLY A 44 -9.76 -12.82 15.54
CA GLY A 44 -9.90 -12.97 16.99
C GLY A 44 -9.06 -12.04 17.86
N ALA A 45 -8.16 -11.23 17.28
CA ALA A 45 -7.25 -10.38 18.04
C ALA A 45 -7.39 -8.89 17.69
N LEU A 46 -7.14 -8.51 16.44
CA LEU A 46 -6.91 -7.11 16.06
C LEU A 46 -7.31 -6.84 14.62
N GLU A 47 -7.79 -5.63 14.39
CA GLU A 47 -7.94 -5.03 13.07
C GLU A 47 -7.23 -3.68 13.06
N LEU A 48 -6.49 -3.41 11.99
CA LEU A 48 -5.86 -2.13 11.68
C LEU A 48 -6.45 -1.62 10.37
N VAL A 49 -6.89 -0.37 10.35
CA VAL A 49 -7.22 0.36 9.11
C VAL A 49 -6.24 1.51 8.97
N VAL A 50 -5.58 1.62 7.82
CA VAL A 50 -4.64 2.70 7.54
C VAL A 50 -5.22 3.59 6.44
N ASP A 51 -5.45 4.84 6.80
CA ASP A 51 -5.91 5.90 5.90
C ASP A 51 -4.73 6.81 5.55
N PHE A 52 -4.58 7.14 4.27
CA PHE A 52 -3.46 7.93 3.79
C PHE A 52 -3.91 8.97 2.78
N SER A 53 -3.33 10.16 2.85
CA SER A 53 -3.71 11.29 2.00
C SER A 53 -3.16 11.24 0.57
N ALA A 54 -2.53 10.14 0.16
CA ALA A 54 -2.07 9.93 -1.20
C ALA A 54 -2.42 8.51 -1.67
N GLU A 55 -2.17 8.25 -2.94
CA GLU A 55 -2.82 7.17 -3.67
C GLU A 55 -1.94 5.95 -3.89
N HIS A 56 -0.71 5.91 -3.38
CA HIS A 56 0.20 4.78 -3.63
C HIS A 56 0.47 3.97 -2.38
N TRP A 57 0.52 2.66 -2.55
CA TRP A 57 0.72 1.70 -1.48
C TRP A 57 1.59 0.56 -1.94
N VAL A 58 2.53 0.11 -1.12
CA VAL A 58 3.12 -1.22 -1.26
C VAL A 58 2.52 -2.10 -0.16
N LEU A 59 1.98 -3.26 -0.56
CA LEU A 59 1.73 -4.37 0.37
C LEU A 59 2.84 -5.38 0.14
N PHE A 60 3.53 -5.77 1.20
CA PHE A 60 4.54 -6.81 1.16
C PHE A 60 4.13 -8.00 2.02
N ASP A 61 4.09 -9.20 1.45
CA ASP A 61 3.86 -10.46 2.18
C ASP A 61 4.69 -11.66 1.67
N GLU A 62 5.74 -11.43 0.88
CA GLU A 62 6.58 -12.53 0.34
C GLU A 62 7.37 -13.31 1.41
N ARG A 63 7.64 -12.70 2.57
CA ARG A 63 8.40 -13.34 3.66
C ARG A 63 7.46 -13.81 4.76
N ALA A 64 7.59 -15.09 5.11
CA ALA A 64 6.80 -15.70 6.17
C ALA A 64 6.96 -14.94 7.50
N GLY A 65 5.83 -14.56 8.10
CA GLY A 65 5.78 -13.82 9.37
C GLY A 65 6.03 -12.31 9.24
N GLU A 66 6.23 -11.79 8.02
CA GLU A 66 6.41 -10.37 7.77
C GLU A 66 5.27 -9.84 6.91
N LEU A 67 4.78 -8.66 7.29
CA LEU A 67 3.76 -7.94 6.55
C LEU A 67 4.11 -6.46 6.59
N ARG A 68 4.17 -5.82 5.43
CA ARG A 68 4.35 -4.36 5.34
C ARG A 68 3.18 -3.74 4.60
N LEU A 69 2.79 -2.57 5.10
CA LEU A 69 1.80 -1.70 4.48
C LEU A 69 2.45 -0.32 4.40
N GLU A 70 2.89 0.04 3.20
CA GLU A 70 3.74 1.20 2.99
C GLU A 70 2.99 2.26 2.16
N PRO A 71 2.39 3.26 2.81
CA PRO A 71 1.81 4.41 2.13
C PRO A 71 2.90 5.29 1.50
N GLN A 72 2.77 5.56 0.20
CA GLN A 72 3.74 6.31 -0.60
C GLN A 72 3.03 7.31 -1.52
N ARG A 73 3.77 8.32 -2.00
CA ARG A 73 3.22 9.41 -2.84
C ARG A 73 3.32 9.14 -4.35
N GLY A 74 3.84 7.97 -4.69
CA GLY A 74 4.20 7.50 -6.01
C GLY A 74 4.96 6.19 -5.82
N PRO A 75 5.13 5.39 -6.89
CA PRO A 75 5.84 4.13 -6.79
C PRO A 75 7.36 4.35 -6.61
N PRO A 76 8.13 3.32 -6.22
CA PRO A 76 9.60 3.36 -6.30
C PRO A 76 10.05 3.82 -7.70
N ALA A 77 11.15 4.56 -7.76
CA ALA A 77 11.68 5.13 -9.01
C ALA A 77 10.69 6.00 -9.82
N ALA A 78 9.64 6.55 -9.21
CA ALA A 78 8.66 7.41 -9.88
C ALA A 78 9.24 8.50 -10.81
N PRO A 79 10.36 9.18 -10.51
CA PRO A 79 10.94 10.16 -11.42
C PRO A 79 11.38 9.56 -12.76
N ALA A 80 11.92 8.34 -12.76
CA ALA A 80 12.43 7.68 -13.95
C ALA A 80 11.32 7.26 -14.93
N ILE A 81 10.10 7.05 -14.41
CA ILE A 81 8.93 6.63 -15.19
C ILE A 81 7.89 7.76 -15.36
N GLY A 82 8.25 9.00 -15.05
CA GLY A 82 7.35 10.16 -15.19
C GLY A 82 6.14 10.14 -14.25
N ALA A 83 6.18 9.35 -13.17
CA ALA A 83 5.10 9.21 -12.19
C ALA A 83 5.33 10.05 -10.92
N ALA A 84 6.42 10.82 -10.86
CA ALA A 84 6.77 11.59 -9.67
C ALA A 84 5.88 12.82 -9.48
N VAL A 85 5.42 13.02 -8.25
CA VAL A 85 4.83 14.30 -7.86
C VAL A 85 5.95 15.27 -7.49
N VAL A 86 6.16 16.28 -8.35
CA VAL A 86 7.18 17.32 -8.16
C VAL A 86 6.71 18.35 -7.14
N VAL A 87 7.57 18.66 -6.17
CA VAL A 87 7.35 19.75 -5.20
C VAL A 87 8.26 20.92 -5.59
N PRO A 88 7.71 22.06 -6.02
CA PRO A 88 8.52 23.23 -6.37
C PRO A 88 9.37 23.73 -5.21
N ALA A 89 10.48 24.40 -5.51
CA ALA A 89 11.30 25.06 -4.50
C ALA A 89 10.45 26.06 -3.71
N GLY A 90 10.59 26.06 -2.38
CA GLY A 90 9.82 26.91 -1.48
C GLY A 90 8.39 26.42 -1.16
N ALA A 91 7.90 25.37 -1.85
CA ALA A 91 6.63 24.74 -1.52
C ALA A 91 6.79 23.71 -0.37
N ARG A 92 5.72 23.48 0.38
CA ARG A 92 5.67 22.47 1.44
C ARG A 92 5.06 21.17 0.93
N LEU A 93 5.74 20.06 1.18
CA LEU A 93 5.14 18.74 1.13
C LEU A 93 4.44 18.43 2.47
N SER A 94 3.17 18.02 2.41
CA SER A 94 2.41 17.59 3.58
C SER A 94 1.64 16.31 3.24
N LEU A 95 1.78 15.30 4.10
CA LEU A 95 1.10 14.01 3.98
C LEU A 95 0.52 13.64 5.34
N ARG A 96 -0.59 12.92 5.34
CA ARG A 96 -1.25 12.42 6.54
C ARG A 96 -1.43 10.93 6.42
N CYS A 97 -1.03 10.21 7.46
CA CYS A 97 -1.32 8.80 7.63
C CYS A 97 -2.01 8.60 8.98
N THR A 98 -3.21 8.01 8.97
CA THR A 98 -4.02 7.76 10.16
C THR A 98 -4.17 6.26 10.36
N TRP A 99 -3.78 5.78 11.54
CA TRP A 99 -3.82 4.38 11.90
C TRP A 99 -4.95 4.18 12.91
N ARG A 100 -5.97 3.41 12.53
CA ARG A 100 -7.12 3.10 13.38
C ARG A 100 -7.05 1.65 13.79
N TRP A 101 -6.86 1.44 15.09
CA TRP A 101 -6.80 0.11 15.69
C TRP A 101 -8.14 -0.25 16.32
N ARG A 102 -8.57 -1.48 16.12
CA ARG A 102 -9.74 -2.05 16.77
C ARG A 102 -9.39 -3.42 17.31
N GLN A 103 -9.41 -3.57 18.63
CA GLN A 103 -9.30 -4.88 19.25
C GLN A 103 -10.56 -5.69 18.88
N LEU A 104 -10.34 -6.89 18.37
CA LEU A 104 -11.41 -7.85 18.13
C LEU A 104 -11.53 -8.66 19.42
N ARG A 105 -12.73 -8.70 20.00
CA ARG A 105 -12.99 -9.63 21.09
C ARG A 105 -13.20 -11.01 20.48
N GLY A 106 -12.25 -11.91 20.68
CA GLY A 106 -12.52 -13.34 20.54
C GLY A 106 -13.49 -13.76 21.64
N GLY A 107 -14.67 -14.25 21.27
CA GLY A 107 -15.33 -15.24 22.12
C GLY A 107 -14.42 -16.46 22.24
N PRO A 108 -14.50 -17.25 23.33
CA PRO A 108 -13.60 -18.36 23.54
C PRO A 108 -13.64 -19.30 22.33
N SER A 109 -12.48 -19.59 21.76
CA SER A 109 -12.27 -20.73 20.89
C SER A 109 -12.59 -21.98 21.71
N GLY A 110 -13.64 -22.70 21.31
CA GLY A 110 -13.94 -24.03 21.84
C GLY A 110 -12.92 -25.07 21.39
#